data_AF-A0A1Q6LG27-F1
#
_entry.id   AF-A0A1Q6LG27-F1
#
_cell.length_a   1.000
_cell.length_b   1.000
_cell.length_c   1.000
_cell.angle_alpha   90.00
_cell.angle_beta   90.00
_cell.angle_gamma   90.00
#
_symmetry.space_group_name_H-M   'P 1'
#
loop_
_entity.id
_entity.type
_entity.pdbx_description
1 polymer ?
#
loop_
_entity_poly.entity_id
_entity_poly.type
_entity_poly.pdbx_seq_one_letter_code
_entity_poly.pdbx_strand_id
1 'polypeptide(L)'
;MEEIRLYDMDSIEFRELIDAARVELKNNNSEYKELKNKVSEIMEIYPNLQLLFEDDKVMNLNEEECKMLQKLVSLYLQMSDYEDRKIFFLGARENYFYFKNLGIIKD
;
A
#
# COMPACT_ATOMS: atom_id res chain seq x y z
N MET A 1 17.59 -14.38 -26.31
CA MET A 1 16.28 -13.75 -26.13
C MET A 1 15.85 -14.18 -24.74
N GLU A 2 16.04 -13.31 -23.74
CA GLU A 2 15.72 -13.66 -22.36
C GLU A 2 14.23 -14.02 -22.27
N GLU A 3 13.93 -15.16 -21.66
CA GLU A 3 12.57 -15.59 -21.34
C GLU A 3 11.94 -14.51 -20.45
N ILE A 4 11.11 -13.65 -21.04
CA ILE A 4 10.29 -12.71 -20.28
C ILE A 4 9.26 -13.57 -19.54
N ARG A 5 9.56 -13.88 -18.28
CA ARG A 5 8.64 -14.57 -17.39
C ARG A 5 7.57 -13.58 -16.97
N LEU A 6 6.35 -14.06 -17.02
CA LEU A 6 5.11 -13.29 -16.88
C LEU A 6 4.94 -12.47 -15.60
N TYR A 7 5.80 -12.72 -14.62
CA TYR A 7 5.74 -12.18 -13.27
C TYR A 7 7.15 -11.95 -12.80
N ASP A 8 7.93 -11.21 -13.57
CA ASP A 8 9.07 -10.55 -12.96
C ASP A 8 8.51 -9.55 -11.94
N MET A 9 8.34 -10.01 -10.69
CA MET A 9 7.90 -9.18 -9.56
C MET A 9 8.91 -8.06 -9.31
N ASP A 10 10.14 -8.22 -9.82
CA ASP A 10 11.20 -7.24 -9.77
C ASP A 10 11.19 -6.32 -11.02
N SER A 11 10.26 -6.51 -11.96
CA SER A 11 10.07 -5.62 -13.11
C SER A 11 9.57 -4.24 -12.71
N ILE A 12 9.91 -3.25 -13.52
CA ILE A 12 9.48 -1.87 -13.32
C ILE A 12 7.97 -1.78 -13.57
N GLU A 13 7.48 -2.44 -14.61
CA GLU A 13 6.08 -2.44 -15.03
C GLU A 13 5.16 -2.98 -13.93
N PHE A 14 5.57 -4.06 -13.24
CA PHE A 14 4.81 -4.58 -12.11
C PHE A 14 4.71 -3.54 -10.98
N ARG A 15 5.84 -2.93 -10.59
CA ARG A 15 5.84 -1.89 -9.54
C ARG A 15 4.97 -0.70 -9.93
N GLU A 16 5.09 -0.21 -11.16
CA GLU A 16 4.27 0.89 -11.68
C GLU A 16 2.77 0.58 -11.65
N LEU A 17 2.37 -0.64 -11.97
CA LEU A 17 0.96 -1.07 -11.88
C LEU A 17 0.44 -1.06 -10.45
N ILE A 18 1.22 -1.57 -9.49
CA ILE A 18 0.84 -1.54 -8.07
C ILE A 18 0.74 -0.10 -7.58
N ASP A 19 1.71 0.75 -7.92
CA ASP A 19 1.72 2.16 -7.51
C ASP A 19 0.56 2.94 -8.12
N ALA A 20 0.24 2.72 -9.40
CA ALA A 20 -0.93 3.30 -10.05
C ALA A 20 -2.24 2.91 -9.33
N ALA A 21 -2.36 1.63 -8.92
CA ALA A 21 -3.53 1.16 -8.19
C ALA A 21 -3.64 1.79 -6.79
N ARG A 22 -2.52 1.99 -6.09
CA ARG A 22 -2.48 2.72 -4.81
C ARG A 22 -2.83 4.20 -4.97
N VAL A 23 -2.35 4.85 -6.03
CA VAL A 23 -2.72 6.25 -6.35
C VAL A 23 -4.21 6.37 -6.63
N GLU A 24 -4.77 5.44 -7.40
CA GLU A 24 -6.20 5.39 -7.67
C GLU A 24 -7.01 5.21 -6.37
N LEU A 25 -6.58 4.28 -5.49
CA LEU A 25 -7.21 4.08 -4.19
C LEU A 25 -7.19 5.36 -3.35
N LYS A 26 -6.04 6.03 -3.28
CA LYS A 26 -5.87 7.31 -2.55
C LYS A 26 -6.81 8.41 -3.06
N ASN A 27 -7.05 8.46 -4.37
CA ASN A 27 -7.85 9.51 -4.99
C ASN A 27 -9.35 9.25 -4.91
N ASN A 28 -9.76 7.98 -4.98
CA ASN A 28 -11.16 7.60 -5.18
C ASN A 28 -11.84 7.07 -3.90
N ASN A 29 -11.08 6.67 -2.88
CA ASN A 29 -11.64 6.14 -1.64
C ASN A 29 -11.55 7.17 -0.49
N SER A 30 -12.70 7.70 -0.08
CA SER A 30 -12.79 8.71 1.00
C SER A 30 -12.37 8.16 2.36
N GLU A 31 -12.73 6.92 2.68
CA GLU A 31 -12.38 6.28 3.96
C GLU A 31 -10.86 6.08 4.08
N TYR A 32 -10.22 5.59 3.02
CA TYR A 32 -8.76 5.47 2.95
C TYR A 32 -8.07 6.83 3.08
N LYS A 33 -8.62 7.88 2.45
CA LYS A 33 -8.12 9.25 2.58
C LYS A 33 -8.23 9.76 4.01
N GLU A 34 -9.33 9.49 4.71
CA GLU A 34 -9.51 9.83 6.12
C GLU A 34 -8.51 9.11 7.02
N LEU A 35 -8.26 7.81 6.78
CA LEU A 35 -7.23 7.07 7.52
C LEU A 35 -5.85 7.71 7.33
N LYS A 36 -5.51 8.07 6.09
CA LYS A 36 -4.24 8.74 5.78
C LYS A 36 -4.11 10.09 6.48
N ASN A 37 -5.18 10.88 6.52
CA ASN A 37 -5.19 12.15 7.24
C ASN A 37 -4.96 11.95 8.75
N LYS A 38 -5.61 10.97 9.36
CA LYS A 38 -5.40 10.63 10.79
C LYS A 38 -3.96 10.20 11.07
N VAL A 39 -3.33 9.47 10.16
CA VAL A 39 -1.90 9.14 10.26
C VAL A 39 -1.06 10.41 10.22
N SER A 40 -1.27 11.28 9.24
CA SER A 40 -0.54 12.55 9.12
C SER A 40 -0.68 13.44 10.36
N GLU A 41 -1.90 13.59 10.89
CA GLU A 41 -2.15 14.36 12.12
C GLU A 41 -1.37 13.83 13.32
N ILE A 42 -1.29 12.50 13.49
CA ILE A 42 -0.50 11.92 14.59
C ILE A 42 0.99 12.16 14.36
N MET A 43 1.50 11.98 13.15
CA MET A 43 2.93 12.21 12.88
C MET A 43 3.34 13.68 13.10
N GLU A 44 2.48 14.63 12.75
CA GLU A 44 2.72 16.07 12.98
C GLU A 44 2.75 16.42 14.47
N ILE A 45 1.87 15.83 15.28
CA ILE A 45 1.79 16.10 16.73
C ILE A 45 2.92 15.40 17.49
N TYR A 46 3.35 14.22 17.04
CA TYR A 46 4.33 13.37 17.71
C TYR A 46 5.58 13.16 16.85
N PRO A 47 6.52 14.12 16.82
CA PRO A 47 7.70 14.06 15.94
C PRO A 47 8.63 12.88 16.26
N ASN A 48 8.65 12.40 17.51
CA ASN A 48 9.37 11.18 17.85
C ASN A 48 8.73 9.94 17.19
N LEU A 49 7.42 9.92 16.93
CA LEU A 49 6.85 8.82 16.14
C LEU A 49 7.25 8.97 14.68
N GLN A 50 7.22 10.18 14.11
CA GLN A 50 7.68 10.42 12.75
C GLN A 50 9.14 9.94 12.56
N LEU A 51 10.04 10.36 13.45
CA LEU A 51 11.45 9.96 13.43
C LEU A 51 11.63 8.44 13.59
N LEU A 52 10.73 7.75 14.30
CA LEU A 52 10.81 6.29 14.47
C LEU A 52 10.57 5.54 13.15
N PHE A 53 9.76 6.11 12.26
CA PHE A 53 9.48 5.51 10.95
C PHE A 53 10.46 5.96 9.86
N GLU A 54 11.10 7.12 10.01
CA GLU A 54 12.04 7.68 9.03
C GLU A 54 13.49 7.28 9.28
N ASP A 55 13.91 7.27 10.55
CA ASP A 55 15.26 6.90 10.97
C ASP A 55 15.27 5.47 11.52
N ASP A 56 16.17 4.62 11.01
CA ASP A 56 16.46 3.29 11.58
C ASP A 56 17.20 3.37 12.94
N LYS A 57 16.74 4.24 13.83
CA LYS A 57 17.31 4.48 15.16
C LYS A 57 16.36 4.05 16.26
N VAL A 58 16.92 3.43 17.28
CA VAL A 58 16.18 3.12 18.51
C VAL A 58 15.86 4.43 19.23
N MET A 59 14.60 4.61 19.59
CA MET A 59 14.14 5.76 20.36
C MET A 59 13.35 5.34 21.59
N ASN A 60 13.50 6.15 22.64
CA ASN A 60 12.72 5.99 23.87
C ASN A 60 11.41 6.76 23.72
N LEU A 61 10.29 6.05 23.78
CA LEU A 61 8.95 6.63 23.76
C LEU A 61 8.37 6.72 25.17
N ASN A 62 7.66 7.80 25.45
CA ASN A 62 6.87 7.93 26.66
C ASN A 62 5.52 7.19 26.53
N GLU A 63 4.75 7.13 27.63
CA GLU A 63 3.48 6.38 27.65
C GLU A 63 2.47 6.89 26.61
N GLU A 64 2.38 8.20 26.40
CA GLU A 64 1.45 8.79 25.44
C GLU A 64 1.88 8.50 23.99
N GLU A 65 3.18 8.60 23.72
CA GLU A 65 3.74 8.21 22.42
C GLU A 65 3.52 6.72 22.13
N CYS A 66 3.64 5.84 23.13
CA CYS A 66 3.32 4.43 23.00
C CYS A 66 1.83 4.19 22.65
N LYS A 67 0.90 4.94 23.26
CA LYS A 67 -0.52 4.87 22.92
C LYS A 67 -0.78 5.33 21.48
N MET A 68 -0.11 6.40 21.06
CA MET A 68 -0.23 6.90 19.69
C MET A 68 0.41 5.97 18.67
N LEU A 69 1.52 5.31 19.01
CA LEU A 69 2.10 4.25 18.19
C LEU A 69 1.12 3.08 18.01
N GLN A 70 0.45 2.64 19.07
CA GLN A 70 -0.58 1.60 18.96
C GLN A 70 -1.71 2.03 18.01
N LYS A 71 -2.14 3.30 18.10
CA LYS A 71 -3.15 3.86 17.19
C LYS A 71 -2.66 3.91 15.75
N LEU A 72 -1.41 4.32 15.51
CA LEU A 72 -0.79 4.32 14.18
C LEU A 72 -0.73 2.90 13.59
N VAL A 73 -0.29 1.91 14.36
CA VAL A 73 -0.27 0.51 13.91
C VAL A 73 -1.67 0.05 13.50
N SER A 74 -2.69 0.38 14.30
CA SER A 74 -4.08 0.06 13.94
C SER A 74 -4.53 0.77 12.66
N LEU A 75 -4.14 2.03 12.44
CA LEU A 75 -4.49 2.77 11.22
C LEU A 75 -3.80 2.16 9.99
N TYR A 76 -2.51 1.80 10.10
CA TYR A 76 -1.79 1.14 9.02
C TYR A 76 -2.36 -0.23 8.67
N LEU A 77 -2.78 -1.03 9.67
CA LEU A 77 -3.47 -2.30 9.41
C LEU A 77 -4.79 -2.10 8.67
N GLN A 78 -5.57 -1.07 9.02
CA GLN A 78 -6.79 -0.73 8.29
C GLN A 78 -6.49 -0.29 6.85
N MET A 79 -5.47 0.56 6.65
CA MET A 79 -5.05 0.97 5.31
C MET A 79 -4.58 -0.22 4.46
N SER A 80 -3.85 -1.17 5.07
CA SER A 80 -3.40 -2.40 4.42
C SER A 80 -4.57 -3.22 3.87
N ASP A 81 -5.69 -3.34 4.61
CA ASP A 81 -6.87 -4.07 4.13
C ASP A 81 -7.42 -3.49 2.81
N TYR A 82 -7.48 -2.15 2.69
CA TYR A 82 -7.90 -1.51 1.45
C TYR A 82 -6.90 -1.76 0.31
N GLU A 83 -5.60 -1.68 0.59
CA GLU A 83 -4.53 -1.93 -0.39
C GLU A 83 -4.55 -3.38 -0.86
N ASP A 84 -4.64 -4.34 0.05
CA ASP A 84 -4.71 -5.78 -0.24
C ASP A 84 -5.91 -6.09 -1.13
N ARG A 85 -7.09 -5.55 -0.81
CA ARG A 85 -8.29 -5.70 -1.65
C ARG A 85 -8.09 -5.09 -3.03
N LYS A 86 -7.49 -3.90 -3.12
CA LYS A 86 -7.23 -3.23 -4.41
C LYS A 86 -6.26 -4.05 -5.27
N ILE A 87 -5.18 -4.57 -4.67
CA ILE A 87 -4.18 -5.40 -5.34
C ILE A 87 -4.77 -6.75 -5.76
N PHE A 88 -5.63 -7.36 -4.94
CA PHE A 88 -6.30 -8.61 -5.28
C PHE A 88 -7.16 -8.47 -6.54
N PHE A 89 -7.99 -7.43 -6.63
CA PHE A 89 -8.81 -7.18 -7.82
C PHE A 89 -7.98 -6.74 -9.04
N LEU A 90 -6.89 -6.00 -8.83
CA LEU A 90 -5.93 -5.71 -9.89
C LEU A 90 -5.37 -7.01 -10.49
N GLY A 91 -4.89 -7.92 -9.65
CA GLY A 91 -4.35 -9.21 -10.10
C GLY A 91 -5.38 -10.03 -10.89
N ALA A 92 -6.65 -10.03 -10.45
CA ALA A 92 -7.72 -10.68 -11.20
C ALA A 92 -7.93 -10.06 -12.60
N ARG A 93 -7.90 -8.73 -12.71
CA ARG A 93 -8.01 -8.00 -13.97
C ARG A 93 -6.84 -8.29 -14.90
N GLU A 94 -5.62 -8.22 -14.40
CA GLU A 94 -4.42 -8.46 -15.21
C GLU A 94 -4.36 -9.92 -15.70
N ASN A 95 -4.74 -10.89 -14.85
CA ASN A 95 -4.85 -12.29 -15.25
C ASN A 95 -5.92 -12.51 -16.34
N TYR A 96 -7.05 -11.82 -16.29
CA TYR A 96 -8.06 -11.89 -17.36
C TYR A 96 -7.48 -11.45 -18.70
N PHE A 97 -6.82 -10.29 -18.74
CA PHE A 97 -6.20 -9.80 -19.98
C PHE A 97 -5.08 -10.71 -20.46
N TYR A 98 -4.32 -11.30 -19.53
CA TYR A 98 -3.32 -12.28 -19.89
C TYR A 98 -3.93 -13.51 -20.58
N PHE A 99 -4.96 -14.13 -19.99
CA PHE A 99 -5.60 -15.29 -20.60
C PHE A 99 -6.29 -14.95 -21.93
N LYS A 100 -6.80 -13.73 -22.07
CA LYS A 100 -7.30 -13.22 -23.35
C LYS A 100 -6.18 -13.13 -24.40
N ASN A 101 -5.02 -12.58 -24.04
CA ASN A 101 -3.87 -12.46 -24.93
C ASN A 101 -3.29 -13.83 -25.35
N LEU A 102 -3.42 -14.85 -24.50
CA LEU A 102 -3.08 -16.24 -24.86
C LEU A 102 -4.13 -16.94 -25.74
N GLY A 103 -5.30 -16.33 -25.97
CA GLY A 103 -6.41 -16.95 -26.67
C GLY A 103 -7.12 -18.07 -25.88
N ILE A 104 -6.88 -18.14 -24.56
CA ILE A 104 -7.58 -19.08 -23.65
C ILE A 104 -9.02 -18.60 -23.44
N ILE A 105 -9.18 -17.30 -23.19
CA ILE A 105 -10.49 -16.65 -23.14
C ILE A 105 -10.77 -16.07 -24.53
N LYS A 106 -11.93 -16.44 -25.09
CA LYS A 106 -12.42 -15.92 -26.37
C LYS A 106 -13.39 -14.75 -26.13
N ASP A 107 -13.52 -13.88 -27.13
CA ASP A 107 -14.46 -12.75 -27.13
C ASP A 107 -15.92 -13.18 -27.01
#